data_AF-A0A196MDS6-F1
#
_entry.id   AF-A0A196MDS6-F1
#
_cell.length_a   1.000
_cell.length_b   1.000
_cell.length_c   1.000
_cell.angle_alpha   90.00
_cell.angle_beta   90.00
_cell.angle_gamma   90.00
#
_symmetry.space_group_name_H-M   'P 1'
#
loop_
_entity.id
_entity.type
_entity.pdbx_description
1 polymer ?
#
loop_
_entity_poly.entity_id
_entity_poly.type
_entity_poly.pdbx_seq_one_letter_code
_entity_poly.pdbx_strand_id
1 'polypeptide(L)'
;MAAEDIPDAAARRLALALVENCVRNSQLENLHAGTTPATATGDFSDVKVVTPFGDIPWNQLSRISDEEMKALMIEVVNKVYTFITHMEDLVALRDSARWKRPEHDKALLQIALQRAAERNGEKAGERS
;
A
#
# COMPACT_ATOMS: atom_id res chain seq x y z
N MET A 1 18.68 -17.22 17.12
CA MET A 1 18.15 -16.34 18.18
C MET A 1 16.69 -16.17 17.82
N ALA A 2 15.76 -16.79 18.56
CA ALA A 2 14.33 -16.56 18.32
C ALA A 2 14.11 -15.06 18.50
N ALA A 3 13.66 -14.37 17.45
CA ALA A 3 13.25 -13.00 17.62
C ALA A 3 12.15 -12.98 18.68
N GLU A 4 12.25 -12.09 19.68
CA GLU A 4 11.12 -11.83 20.57
C GLU A 4 9.89 -11.58 19.68
N ASP A 5 8.82 -12.37 19.88
CA ASP A 5 7.58 -12.21 19.14
C ASP A 5 7.15 -10.75 19.22
N ILE A 6 7.04 -10.08 18.07
CA ILE A 6 6.59 -8.69 18.00
C ILE A 6 5.20 -8.65 18.66
N PRO A 7 4.97 -7.82 19.71
CA PRO A 7 3.67 -7.76 20.36
C PRO A 7 2.57 -7.49 19.33
N ASP A 8 1.41 -8.17 19.43
CA ASP A 8 0.33 -8.08 18.44
C ASP A 8 -0.04 -6.64 18.07
N ALA A 9 -0.19 -5.76 19.07
CA ALA A 9 -0.49 -4.35 18.86
C ALA A 9 0.59 -3.63 18.03
N ALA A 10 1.87 -3.95 18.26
CA ALA A 10 2.98 -3.39 17.50
C ALA A 10 2.99 -3.96 16.06
N ALA A 11 2.72 -5.25 15.89
CA ALA A 11 2.63 -5.88 14.57
C ALA A 11 1.49 -5.28 13.72
N ARG A 12 0.31 -5.07 14.32
CA ARG A 12 -0.83 -4.40 13.63
C ARG A 12 -0.48 -2.98 13.21
N ARG A 13 0.11 -2.20 14.11
CA ARG A 13 0.53 -0.82 13.80
C ARG A 13 1.58 -0.80 12.70
N LEU A 14 2.54 -1.73 12.73
CA LEU A 14 3.57 -1.85 11.70
C LEU A 14 2.97 -2.22 10.35
N ALA A 15 2.02 -3.17 10.31
CA ALA A 15 1.35 -3.57 9.07
C ALA A 15 0.58 -2.41 8.44
N LEU A 16 -0.19 -1.66 9.24
CA LEU A 16 -0.90 -0.46 8.77
C LEU A 16 0.07 0.58 8.23
N ALA A 17 1.13 0.93 8.99
CA ALA A 17 2.10 1.94 8.57
C ALA A 17 2.86 1.53 7.31
N LEU A 18 3.25 0.25 7.19
CA LEU A 18 3.92 -0.26 6.00
C LEU A 18 3.01 -0.18 4.79
N VAL A 19 1.77 -0.66 4.90
CA VAL A 19 0.84 -0.64 3.78
C VAL A 19 0.46 0.78 3.37
N GLU A 20 0.27 1.68 4.33
CA GLU A 20 0.02 3.10 4.06
C GLU A 20 1.19 3.73 3.27
N ASN A 21 2.42 3.58 3.75
CA ASN A 21 3.57 4.27 3.16
C ASN A 21 4.13 3.58 1.90
N CYS A 22 4.01 2.26 1.80
CA CYS A 22 4.67 1.48 0.74
C CYS A 22 3.71 0.96 -0.34
N VAL A 23 2.40 0.93 -0.08
CA VAL A 23 1.41 0.41 -1.04
C VAL A 23 0.37 1.47 -1.38
N ARG A 24 -0.35 2.00 -0.37
CA ARG A 24 -1.39 3.00 -0.59
C ARG A 24 -0.78 4.25 -1.21
N ASN A 25 0.19 4.87 -0.54
CA ASN A 25 0.84 6.11 -0.98
C ASN A 25 1.90 5.85 -2.08
N SER A 26 1.50 5.14 -3.13
CA SER A 26 2.33 4.77 -4.27
C SER A 26 1.63 5.08 -5.59
N GLN A 27 2.18 4.58 -6.70
CA GLN A 27 1.54 4.65 -8.02
C GLN A 27 0.12 4.05 -8.05
N LEU A 28 -0.23 3.22 -7.07
CA LEU A 28 -1.59 2.69 -6.93
C LEU A 28 -2.64 3.80 -6.81
N GLU A 29 -2.40 4.87 -6.05
CA GLU A 29 -3.34 6.00 -5.99
C GLU A 29 -3.52 6.64 -7.37
N ASN A 30 -2.45 6.79 -8.15
CA ASN A 30 -2.53 7.41 -9.47
C ASN A 30 -3.34 6.56 -10.44
N LEU A 31 -3.28 5.24 -10.32
CA LEU A 31 -4.13 4.32 -11.09
C LEU A 31 -5.60 4.40 -10.65
N HIS A 32 -5.85 4.68 -9.37
CA HIS A 32 -7.18 4.77 -8.78
C HIS A 32 -7.85 6.15 -8.95
N ALA A 33 -7.06 7.24 -9.08
CA ALA A 33 -7.55 8.63 -9.10
C ALA A 33 -8.30 9.04 -10.39
N GLY A 34 -8.71 8.09 -11.23
CA GLY A 34 -9.53 8.36 -12.41
C GLY A 34 -10.90 8.92 -12.05
N THR A 35 -11.55 9.60 -13.00
CA THR A 35 -12.93 10.06 -12.81
C THR A 35 -13.91 8.90 -12.94
N THR A 36 -14.63 8.60 -11.88
CA THR A 36 -15.76 7.66 -11.91
C THR A 36 -16.99 8.34 -12.53
N PRO A 37 -17.58 7.77 -13.59
CA PRO A 37 -18.78 8.31 -14.23
C PRO A 37 -20.01 8.12 -13.34
N ALA A 38 -21.04 8.92 -13.57
CA ALA A 38 -22.36 8.68 -13.00
C ALA A 38 -23.17 7.68 -13.86
N THR A 39 -24.10 6.97 -13.24
CA THR A 39 -25.03 6.03 -13.88
C THR A 39 -26.46 6.36 -13.45
N ALA A 40 -27.42 6.21 -14.36
CA ALA A 40 -28.85 6.33 -14.07
C ALA A 40 -29.47 5.02 -13.56
N THR A 41 -28.89 3.87 -13.91
CA THR A 41 -29.37 2.54 -13.49
C THR A 41 -28.76 2.07 -12.17
N GLY A 42 -27.60 2.62 -11.78
CA GLY A 42 -26.87 2.24 -10.57
C GLY A 42 -25.96 1.02 -10.74
N ASP A 43 -26.19 0.20 -11.76
CA ASP A 43 -25.38 -0.99 -12.09
C ASP A 43 -24.36 -0.71 -13.20
N PHE A 44 -24.27 0.54 -13.66
CA PHE A 44 -23.38 1.02 -14.72
C PHE A 44 -23.56 0.31 -16.08
N SER A 45 -24.66 -0.41 -16.30
CA SER A 45 -24.98 -1.01 -17.61
C SER A 45 -25.24 0.04 -18.69
N ASP A 46 -25.55 1.28 -18.30
CA ASP A 46 -25.74 2.45 -19.15
C ASP A 46 -24.46 3.26 -19.41
N VAL A 47 -23.32 2.84 -18.85
CA VAL A 47 -22.03 3.53 -18.98
C VAL A 47 -21.07 2.75 -19.89
N LYS A 48 -20.36 3.48 -20.75
CA LYS A 48 -19.34 2.93 -21.64
C LYS A 48 -18.20 3.91 -21.90
N VAL A 49 -17.04 3.38 -22.23
CA VAL A 49 -15.92 4.15 -22.81
C VAL A 49 -16.01 4.03 -24.33
N VAL A 50 -16.03 5.16 -25.02
CA VAL A 50 -16.02 5.21 -26.48
C VAL A 50 -14.58 5.33 -26.97
N THR A 51 -14.17 4.42 -27.85
CA THR A 51 -12.83 4.44 -28.47
C THR A 51 -12.95 4.41 -30.00
N PRO A 52 -11.89 4.75 -30.75
CA PRO A 52 -11.88 4.57 -32.20
C PRO A 52 -12.07 3.11 -32.66
N PHE A 53 -11.89 2.13 -31.77
CA PHE A 53 -12.01 0.70 -32.05
C PHE A 53 -13.36 0.11 -31.60
N GLY A 54 -14.26 0.95 -31.08
CA GLY A 54 -15.57 0.55 -30.58
C GLY A 54 -15.81 0.93 -29.12
N ASP A 55 -16.98 0.55 -28.63
CA ASP A 55 -17.43 0.82 -27.28
C ASP A 55 -16.99 -0.29 -26.32
N ILE A 56 -16.51 0.10 -25.14
CA ILE A 56 -16.17 -0.82 -24.05
C ILE A 56 -17.17 -0.60 -22.91
N PRO A 57 -17.98 -1.60 -22.53
CA PRO A 57 -18.87 -1.49 -21.37
C PRO A 57 -18.08 -1.15 -20.10
N TRP A 58 -18.61 -0.25 -19.26
CA TRP A 58 -17.92 0.18 -18.03
C TRP A 58 -17.57 -0.98 -17.09
N ASN A 59 -18.43 -2.00 -17.03
CA ASN A 59 -18.23 -3.20 -16.22
C ASN A 59 -17.19 -4.19 -16.79
N GLN A 60 -16.66 -3.91 -17.98
CA GLN A 60 -15.59 -4.67 -18.62
C GLN A 60 -14.32 -3.83 -18.80
N LEU A 61 -14.34 -2.56 -18.37
CA LEU A 61 -13.20 -1.68 -18.43
C LEU A 61 -12.15 -2.12 -17.41
N SER A 62 -10.88 -2.12 -17.80
CA SER A 62 -9.76 -2.34 -16.88
C SER A 62 -9.61 -1.13 -15.94
N ARG A 63 -10.26 -1.17 -14.78
CA ARG A 63 -10.24 -0.12 -13.74
C ARG A 63 -10.19 -0.73 -12.34
N ILE A 64 -10.02 0.13 -11.34
CA ILE A 64 -10.18 -0.22 -9.92
C ILE A 64 -11.26 0.71 -9.36
N SER A 65 -12.39 0.16 -8.90
CA SER A 65 -13.45 0.89 -8.19
C SER A 65 -13.03 1.27 -6.77
N ASP A 66 -13.75 2.18 -6.13
CA ASP A 66 -13.55 2.50 -4.70
C ASP A 66 -13.75 1.25 -3.81
N GLU A 67 -14.75 0.43 -4.12
CA GLU A 67 -15.02 -0.84 -3.42
C GLU A 67 -13.91 -1.86 -3.64
N GLU A 68 -13.43 -1.99 -4.88
CA GLU A 68 -12.32 -2.88 -5.23
C GLU A 68 -11.02 -2.42 -4.56
N MET A 69 -10.73 -1.11 -4.57
CA MET A 69 -9.59 -0.52 -3.88
C MET A 69 -9.67 -0.77 -2.38
N LYS A 70 -10.85 -0.58 -1.77
CA LYS A 70 -11.05 -0.89 -0.34
C LYS A 70 -10.81 -2.37 -0.04
N ALA A 71 -11.38 -3.28 -0.82
CA ALA A 71 -11.19 -4.71 -0.65
C ALA A 71 -9.71 -5.11 -0.81
N LEU A 72 -9.04 -4.58 -1.83
CA LEU A 72 -7.61 -4.75 -2.07
C LEU A 72 -6.78 -4.30 -0.87
N MET A 73 -7.03 -3.09 -0.35
CA MET A 73 -6.26 -2.57 0.79
C MET A 73 -6.47 -3.40 2.06
N ILE A 74 -7.69 -3.88 2.33
CA ILE A 74 -7.97 -4.78 3.46
C ILE A 74 -7.19 -6.09 3.31
N GLU A 75 -7.21 -6.68 2.12
CA GLU A 75 -6.48 -7.91 1.82
C GLU A 75 -4.98 -7.72 2.02
N VAL A 76 -4.41 -6.64 1.49
CA VAL A 76 -2.99 -6.33 1.60
C VAL A 76 -2.57 -6.10 3.06
N VAL A 77 -3.34 -5.33 3.84
CA VAL A 77 -3.07 -5.13 5.28
C VAL A 77 -3.06 -6.46 6.02
N ASN A 78 -4.06 -7.32 5.78
CA ASN A 78 -4.15 -8.62 6.42
C ASN A 78 -2.96 -9.52 6.04
N LYS A 79 -2.60 -9.57 4.75
CA LYS A 79 -1.44 -10.33 4.27
C LYS A 79 -0.13 -9.84 4.86
N VAL A 80 0.09 -8.53 4.92
CA VAL A 80 1.30 -7.95 5.51
C VAL A 80 1.37 -8.22 7.01
N TYR A 81 0.25 -8.10 7.73
CA TYR A 81 0.18 -8.47 9.14
C TYR A 81 0.56 -9.94 9.35
N THR A 82 -0.06 -10.86 8.60
CA THR A 82 0.28 -12.30 8.66
C THR A 82 1.74 -12.55 8.31
N PHE A 83 2.29 -11.86 7.30
CA PHE A 83 3.71 -11.98 6.95
C PHE A 83 4.63 -11.54 8.08
N ILE A 84 4.32 -10.42 8.74
CA ILE A 84 5.13 -9.91 9.86
C ILE A 84 5.08 -10.86 11.06
N THR A 85 3.92 -11.42 11.39
CA THR A 85 3.77 -12.31 12.57
C THR A 85 4.27 -13.74 12.33
N HIS A 86 4.44 -14.15 11.08
CA HIS A 86 4.96 -15.48 10.70
C HIS A 86 6.18 -15.36 9.80
N MET A 87 6.98 -14.32 9.98
CA MET A 87 8.08 -13.98 9.07
C MET A 87 9.10 -15.11 8.98
N GLU A 88 9.45 -15.74 10.10
CA GLU A 88 10.43 -16.84 10.12
C GLU A 88 10.00 -18.02 9.23
N ASP A 89 8.70 -18.28 9.13
CA ASP A 89 8.13 -19.35 8.30
C ASP A 89 7.89 -18.93 6.84
N LEU A 90 7.74 -17.63 6.59
CA LEU A 90 7.31 -17.08 5.30
C LEU A 90 8.41 -16.38 4.50
N VAL A 91 9.59 -16.15 5.10
CA VAL A 91 10.78 -15.62 4.40
C VAL A 91 11.36 -16.70 3.50
N ALA A 92 10.70 -16.94 2.38
CA ALA A 92 11.22 -17.68 1.25
C ALA A 92 11.24 -16.74 0.04
N LEU A 93 12.42 -16.26 -0.33
CA LEU A 93 12.62 -15.50 -1.56
C LEU A 93 12.52 -16.46 -2.75
N ARG A 94 11.33 -16.58 -3.33
CA ARG A 94 11.08 -17.36 -4.56
C ARG A 94 11.42 -16.48 -5.78
N ASP A 95 10.42 -16.04 -6.52
CA ASP A 95 10.59 -15.29 -7.77
C ASP A 95 11.09 -13.85 -7.55
N SER A 96 10.91 -13.31 -6.34
CA SER A 96 11.41 -11.98 -5.96
C SER A 96 12.93 -11.88 -5.96
N ALA A 97 13.65 -13.00 -5.89
CA ALA A 97 15.11 -13.02 -6.00
C ALA A 97 15.62 -12.50 -7.36
N ARG A 98 14.75 -12.48 -8.40
CA ARG A 98 15.08 -11.99 -9.74
C ARG A 98 14.88 -10.48 -9.91
N TRP A 99 14.28 -9.82 -8.93
CA TRP A 99 14.00 -8.39 -9.01
C TRP A 99 15.31 -7.59 -8.89
N LYS A 100 15.28 -6.35 -9.39
CA LYS A 100 16.39 -5.42 -9.16
C LYS A 100 16.60 -5.26 -7.66
N ARG A 101 17.87 -5.11 -7.26
CA ARG A 101 18.22 -4.85 -5.86
C ARG A 101 17.44 -3.62 -5.38
N PRO A 102 16.78 -3.67 -4.21
CA PRO A 102 16.07 -2.52 -3.67
C PRO A 102 17.03 -1.34 -3.43
N GLU A 103 16.57 -0.15 -3.78
CA GLU A 103 17.20 1.12 -3.44
C GLU A 103 16.27 1.91 -2.50
N HIS A 104 16.81 2.88 -1.77
CA HIS A 104 15.99 3.72 -0.90
C HIS A 104 15.09 4.63 -1.74
N ASP A 105 13.80 4.66 -1.41
CA ASP A 105 12.93 5.73 -1.89
C ASP A 105 13.40 7.08 -1.31
N LYS A 106 13.65 8.06 -2.18
CA LYS A 106 14.26 9.33 -1.79
C LYS A 106 13.34 10.13 -0.87
N ALA A 107 12.04 10.20 -1.17
CA ALA A 107 11.10 11.02 -0.41
C ALA A 107 10.89 10.43 1.00
N LEU A 108 10.68 9.11 1.07
CA LEU A 108 10.51 8.41 2.33
C LEU A 108 11.79 8.45 3.18
N LEU A 109 12.96 8.35 2.56
CA LEU A 109 14.25 8.50 3.25
C LEU A 109 14.40 9.90 3.86
N GLN A 110 14.05 10.96 3.14
CA GLN A 110 14.11 12.32 3.69
C GLN A 110 13.19 12.49 4.91
N ILE A 111 11.96 11.99 4.84
CA ILE A 111 11.02 11.99 5.98
C ILE A 111 11.63 11.24 7.18
N ALA A 112 12.23 10.07 6.93
CA ALA A 112 12.86 9.27 7.99
C ALA A 112 14.02 10.01 8.66
N LEU A 113 14.89 10.64 7.87
CA LEU A 113 16.04 11.42 8.36
C LEU A 113 15.59 12.64 9.17
N GLN A 114 14.59 13.39 8.69
CA GLN A 114 14.03 14.53 9.40
C GLN A 114 13.48 14.11 10.77
N ARG A 115 12.63 13.08 10.82
CA ARG A 115 12.06 12.57 12.07
C ARG A 115 13.14 12.05 13.04
N ALA A 116 14.25 11.52 12.52
CA ALA A 116 15.36 11.08 13.35
C ALA A 116 16.11 12.28 13.97
N ALA A 117 16.31 13.36 13.23
CA ALA A 117 16.93 14.58 13.74
C ALA A 117 16.08 15.22 14.85
N GLU A 118 14.76 15.31 14.67
CA GLU A 118 13.81 15.82 15.66
C GLU A 118 13.91 15.04 16.99
N ARG A 119 13.81 13.71 16.95
CA ARG A 119 13.94 12.86 18.15
C ARG A 119 15.28 13.00 18.87
N ASN A 120 16.37 13.21 18.12
CA ASN A 120 17.69 13.37 18.70
C ASN A 120 17.88 14.77 19.33
N GLY A 121 17.26 15.80 18.76
CA GLY A 121 17.23 17.16 19.31
C GLY A 121 16.44 17.23 20.62
N GLU A 122 15.26 16.61 20.69
CA GLU A 122 14.44 16.51 21.91
C GLU A 122 15.21 15.85 23.06
N LYS A 123 15.85 14.70 22.79
CA LYS A 123 16.67 13.98 23.77
C LYS A 123 17.93 14.72 24.23
N ALA A 124 18.39 15.72 23.48
CA ALA A 124 19.51 16.57 23.87
C ALA A 124 19.03 17.72 24.76
N GLY A 125 17.84 18.27 24.50
CA GLY A 125 17.20 19.31 25.33
C GLY A 125 16.74 18.81 26.70
N GLU A 126 16.27 17.56 26.81
CA GLU A 126 15.87 16.94 28.10
C GLU A 126 17.07 16.61 29.03
N ARG A 127 18.30 16.63 28.50
CA ARG A 127 19.53 16.32 29.23
C ARG A 127 20.36 17.54 29.63
N SER A 128 19.88 18.75 29.32
CA SER A 128 20.55 20.02 29.62
C SER A 128 19.81 20.81 30.70
#